data_AF-A0A4Q6G9P3-F1
#
_entry.id   AF-A0A4Q6G9P3-F1
#
_cell.length_a   1.000
_cell.length_b   1.000
_cell.length_c   1.000
_cell.angle_alpha   90.00
_cell.angle_beta   90.00
_cell.angle_gamma   90.00
#
_symmetry.space_group_name_H-M   'P 1'
#
loop_
_entity.id
_entity.type
_entity.pdbx_description
1 polymer ?
#
loop_
_entity_poly.entity_id
_entity_poly.type
_entity_poly.pdbx_seq_one_letter_code
_entity_poly.pdbx_strand_id
1 'polypeptide(L)'
;MIWILACALLAALALWLMLRARNMHIWIGSYLRRRVPKVEGRPVHVMFCFVDHFEPMWKQADLETQRARVDRWCRDYRELAGRHRDADGRPPQHSFFYPEEEYAPEHLDKLAELCADGFGEIEIHLHHDNDTEANFRRCISGFCTTLHERHGALPLDPATGVPTFAFIHGNWCLDNSRADGRWCGLDNELILLRELGCYADFTLPSAPSETQTSTVNRIWYAEDDPLRSKSHDKGVTVRVGGSPSGDLMIIPGPLALNWKKRKFGLIPRIE
;
A
#
# COMPACT_ATOMS: atom_id res chain seq x y z
N MET A 1 -45.42 -16.12 14.51
CA MET A 1 -44.05 -16.56 14.86
C MET A 1 -43.27 -17.04 13.65
N ILE A 2 -43.78 -18.01 12.87
CA ILE A 2 -43.11 -18.54 11.66
C ILE A 2 -42.79 -17.46 10.62
N TRP A 3 -43.73 -16.57 10.30
CA TRP A 3 -43.51 -15.48 9.33
C TRP A 3 -42.44 -14.47 9.76
N ILE A 4 -42.36 -14.17 11.06
CA ILE A 4 -41.34 -13.25 11.60
C ILE A 4 -39.95 -13.88 11.47
N LEU A 5 -39.83 -15.18 11.81
CA LEU A 5 -38.60 -15.94 11.64
C LEU A 5 -38.18 -16.01 10.18
N ALA A 6 -39.11 -16.27 9.26
CA ALA A 6 -38.84 -16.31 7.82
C ALA A 6 -38.34 -14.96 7.30
N CYS A 7 -39.01 -13.86 7.65
CA CYS A 7 -38.58 -12.52 7.28
C CYS A 7 -37.20 -12.17 7.85
N ALA A 8 -36.92 -12.52 9.10
CA ALA A 8 -35.61 -12.29 9.71
C ALA A 8 -34.49 -13.08 9.01
N LEU A 9 -34.74 -14.34 8.64
CA LEU A 9 -33.78 -15.16 7.90
C LEU A 9 -33.51 -14.59 6.50
N LEU A 10 -34.55 -14.15 5.79
CA LEU A 10 -34.41 -13.51 4.48
C LEU A 10 -33.61 -12.20 4.56
N ALA A 11 -33.88 -11.37 5.57
CA ALA A 11 -33.13 -10.14 5.79
C ALA A 11 -31.65 -10.41 6.13
N ALA A 12 -31.37 -11.42 6.96
CA ALA A 12 -30.01 -11.83 7.30
C ALA A 12 -29.25 -12.36 6.07
N LEU A 13 -29.89 -13.18 5.24
CA LEU A 13 -29.31 -13.68 3.99
C LEU A 13 -29.02 -12.54 3.01
N ALA A 14 -29.97 -11.60 2.83
CA ALA A 14 -29.77 -10.45 1.95
C ALA A 14 -28.60 -9.57 2.42
N LEU A 15 -28.48 -9.33 3.73
CA LEU A 15 -27.34 -8.61 4.31
C LEU A 15 -26.03 -9.36 4.08
N TRP A 16 -25.99 -10.67 4.30
CA TRP A 16 -24.80 -11.49 4.09
C TRP A 16 -24.35 -11.49 2.62
N LEU A 17 -25.29 -11.64 1.68
CA LEU A 17 -25.01 -11.55 0.24
C LEU A 17 -24.45 -10.18 -0.14
N MET A 18 -25.01 -9.10 0.42
CA MET A 18 -24.52 -7.74 0.21
C MET A 18 -23.08 -7.57 0.72
N LEU A 19 -22.77 -8.09 1.92
CA LEU A 19 -21.42 -8.06 2.48
C LEU A 19 -20.43 -8.93 1.69
N ARG A 20 -20.88 -10.05 1.11
CA ARG A 20 -20.05 -10.90 0.26
C ARG A 20 -19.77 -10.32 -1.11
N ALA A 21 -20.75 -9.65 -1.73
CA ALA A 21 -20.61 -9.10 -3.08
C ALA A 21 -19.47 -8.08 -3.24
N ARG A 22 -18.96 -7.52 -2.14
CA ARG A 22 -17.84 -6.56 -2.11
C ARG A 22 -16.76 -6.92 -1.08
N ASN A 23 -16.71 -8.19 -0.68
CA ASN A 23 -15.76 -8.69 0.32
C ASN A 23 -15.75 -7.93 1.66
N MET A 24 -16.83 -7.21 1.99
CA MET A 24 -16.97 -6.49 3.25
C MET A 24 -17.00 -7.42 4.45
N HIS A 25 -17.49 -8.65 4.27
CA HIS A 25 -17.46 -9.68 5.31
C HIS A 25 -16.05 -9.98 5.85
N ILE A 26 -14.98 -9.67 5.09
CA ILE A 26 -13.59 -9.84 5.53
C ILE A 26 -13.25 -8.83 6.65
N TRP A 27 -13.62 -7.55 6.47
CA TRP A 27 -13.11 -6.46 7.31
C TRP A 27 -14.16 -5.75 8.17
N ILE A 28 -15.47 -5.90 7.87
CA ILE A 28 -16.53 -5.15 8.56
C ILE A 28 -16.53 -5.42 10.07
N GLY A 29 -16.18 -6.63 10.50
CA GLY A 29 -16.05 -6.97 11.91
C GLY A 29 -14.95 -6.18 12.62
N SER A 30 -13.81 -5.98 11.96
CA SER A 30 -12.70 -5.18 12.49
C SER A 30 -13.05 -3.69 12.50
N TYR A 31 -13.69 -3.21 11.44
CA TYR A 31 -14.21 -1.83 11.34
C TYR A 31 -15.19 -1.50 12.48
N LEU A 32 -16.17 -2.37 12.75
CA LEU A 32 -17.19 -2.15 13.79
C LEU A 32 -16.62 -2.24 15.22
N ARG A 33 -15.56 -3.03 15.43
CA ARG A 33 -14.91 -3.16 16.75
C ARG A 33 -13.89 -2.06 17.04
N ARG A 34 -13.64 -1.14 16.09
CA ARG A 34 -12.66 -0.07 16.28
C ARG A 34 -13.06 0.83 17.45
N ARG A 35 -12.08 1.18 18.28
CA ARG A 35 -12.27 2.19 19.32
C ARG A 35 -11.99 3.56 18.72
N VAL A 36 -12.93 4.48 18.88
CA VAL A 36 -12.69 5.88 18.51
C VAL A 36 -11.69 6.47 19.52
N PRO A 37 -10.56 7.02 19.07
CA PRO A 37 -9.61 7.68 19.96
C PRO A 37 -10.29 8.81 20.73
N LYS A 38 -9.96 8.97 22.02
CA LYS A 38 -10.44 10.12 22.79
C LYS A 38 -9.69 11.37 22.34
N VAL A 39 -10.43 12.46 22.12
CA VAL A 39 -9.83 13.78 21.90
C VAL A 39 -9.45 14.35 23.26
N GLU A 40 -8.15 14.44 23.54
CA GLU A 40 -7.63 14.82 24.86
C GLU A 40 -7.43 16.33 25.04
N GLY A 41 -7.90 17.16 24.09
CA GLY A 41 -7.81 18.62 24.17
C GLY A 41 -6.38 19.19 24.11
N ARG A 42 -5.38 18.34 23.86
CA ARG A 42 -3.98 18.73 23.65
C ARG A 42 -3.63 18.76 22.15
N PRO A 43 -2.65 19.59 21.75
CA PRO A 43 -2.08 19.50 20.41
C PRO A 43 -1.57 18.09 20.12
N VAL A 44 -1.81 17.60 18.91
CA VAL A 44 -1.29 16.34 18.40
C VAL A 44 -0.57 16.60 17.08
N HIS A 45 0.52 15.89 16.84
CA HIS A 45 1.17 15.88 15.55
C HIS A 45 0.42 14.89 14.64
N VAL A 46 0.05 15.34 13.45
CA VAL A 46 -0.60 14.51 12.44
C VAL A 46 0.42 14.24 11.34
N MET A 47 0.78 12.97 11.18
CA MET A 47 1.51 12.53 9.99
C MET A 47 0.47 12.12 8.94
N PHE A 48 0.54 12.76 7.79
CA PHE A 48 -0.32 12.46 6.65
C PHE A 48 0.53 11.87 5.54
N CYS A 49 0.21 10.65 5.13
CA CYS A 49 0.85 9.96 4.03
C CYS A 49 -0.21 9.68 2.98
N PHE A 50 0.11 10.01 1.73
CA PHE A 50 -0.68 9.64 0.56
C PHE A 50 0.20 8.74 -0.29
N VAL A 51 -0.36 7.59 -0.65
CA VAL A 51 0.36 6.54 -1.37
C VAL A 51 -0.44 6.19 -2.61
N ASP A 52 0.23 6.09 -3.74
CA ASP A 52 -0.35 5.71 -5.02
C ASP A 52 0.71 5.00 -5.89
N HIS A 53 0.27 4.24 -6.88
CA HIS A 53 1.16 3.68 -7.90
C HIS A 53 1.60 4.78 -8.85
N PHE A 54 2.91 4.98 -9.02
CA PHE A 54 3.42 5.93 -9.99
C PHE A 54 3.71 5.24 -11.32
N GLU A 55 2.72 5.18 -12.21
CA GLU A 55 2.79 4.47 -13.49
C GLU A 55 2.73 5.43 -14.70
N PRO A 56 3.87 6.00 -15.17
CA PRO A 56 3.88 6.85 -16.35
C PRO A 56 3.26 6.17 -17.57
N MET A 57 3.45 4.84 -17.73
CA MET A 57 2.97 4.08 -18.88
C MET A 57 1.52 3.64 -18.76
N TRP A 58 0.81 4.00 -17.68
CA TRP A 58 -0.57 3.59 -17.44
C TRP A 58 -1.46 3.74 -18.67
N LYS A 59 -2.19 2.66 -19.00
CA LYS A 59 -2.96 2.47 -20.25
C LYS A 59 -2.14 2.44 -21.53
N GLN A 60 -0.92 1.92 -21.47
CA GLN A 60 0.00 1.82 -22.62
C GLN A 60 0.19 3.18 -23.29
N ALA A 61 0.39 4.22 -22.48
CA ALA A 61 0.59 5.58 -22.97
C ALA A 61 1.83 5.64 -23.87
N ASP A 62 1.76 6.42 -24.95
CA ASP A 62 2.93 6.68 -25.79
C ASP A 62 4.00 7.49 -25.03
N LEU A 63 5.24 7.47 -25.54
CA LEU A 63 6.38 8.09 -24.85
C LEU A 63 6.18 9.59 -24.59
N GLU A 64 5.57 10.32 -25.52
CA GLU A 64 5.29 11.75 -25.35
C GLU A 64 4.27 12.00 -24.23
N THR A 65 3.24 11.16 -24.13
CA THR A 65 2.28 11.21 -23.02
C THR A 65 2.94 10.86 -21.69
N GLN A 66 3.81 9.85 -21.65
CA GLN A 66 4.56 9.49 -20.44
C GLN A 66 5.44 10.65 -19.97
N ARG A 67 6.21 11.24 -20.89
CA ARG A 67 7.05 12.43 -20.63
C ARG A 67 6.22 13.58 -20.07
N ALA A 68 5.10 13.90 -20.74
CA ALA A 68 4.22 14.97 -20.29
C ALA A 68 3.63 14.72 -18.89
N ARG A 69 3.34 13.47 -18.53
CA ARG A 69 2.89 13.11 -17.17
C ARG A 69 3.98 13.36 -16.14
N VAL A 70 5.20 12.89 -16.38
CA VAL A 70 6.34 13.04 -15.47
C VAL A 70 6.76 14.51 -15.35
N ASP A 71 6.88 15.23 -16.46
CA ASP A 71 7.23 16.66 -16.48
C ASP A 71 6.21 17.49 -15.71
N ARG A 72 4.92 17.16 -15.88
CA ARG A 72 3.85 17.82 -15.13
C ARG A 72 3.96 17.55 -13.64
N TRP A 73 4.23 16.31 -13.23
CA TRP A 73 4.47 15.98 -11.82
C TRP A 73 5.64 16.79 -11.25
N CYS A 74 6.81 16.77 -11.91
CA CYS A 74 7.99 17.48 -11.43
C CYS A 74 7.79 19.00 -11.32
N ARG A 75 7.07 19.61 -12.27
CA ARG A 75 6.79 21.06 -12.25
C ARG A 75 5.67 21.42 -11.26
N ASP A 76 4.49 20.83 -11.43
CA ASP A 76 3.29 21.25 -10.71
C ASP A 76 3.37 20.85 -9.23
N TYR A 77 3.98 19.70 -8.90
CA TYR A 77 4.15 19.28 -7.51
C TYR A 77 5.13 20.20 -6.77
N ARG A 78 6.24 20.55 -7.40
CA ARG A 78 7.21 21.52 -6.85
C ARG A 78 6.57 22.87 -6.56
N GLU A 79 5.75 23.38 -7.48
CA GLU A 79 5.02 24.63 -7.29
C GLU A 79 4.02 24.54 -6.12
N LEU A 80 3.27 23.43 -6.03
CA LEU A 80 2.30 23.18 -4.97
C LEU A 80 2.98 23.04 -3.61
N ALA A 81 3.84 22.03 -3.47
CA ALA A 81 4.50 21.67 -2.22
C ALA A 81 5.42 22.79 -1.72
N GLY A 82 6.07 23.53 -2.63
CA GLY A 82 6.97 24.64 -2.31
C GLY A 82 6.30 25.80 -1.57
N ARG A 83 4.96 25.89 -1.57
CA ARG A 83 4.18 26.91 -0.84
C ARG A 83 3.92 26.55 0.62
N HIS A 84 4.22 25.32 1.02
CA HIS A 84 3.87 24.77 2.32
C HIS A 84 5.12 24.31 3.06
N ARG A 85 5.10 24.36 4.40
CA ARG A 85 6.14 23.82 5.27
C ARG A 85 5.50 23.14 6.47
N ASP A 86 6.02 22.00 6.87
CA ASP A 86 5.65 21.31 8.11
C ASP A 86 6.37 21.92 9.32
N ALA A 87 6.20 21.29 10.48
CA ALA A 87 6.82 21.74 11.73
C ALA A 87 8.37 21.68 11.72
N ASP A 88 8.95 20.88 10.83
CA ASP A 88 10.40 20.72 10.66
C ASP A 88 10.94 21.60 9.52
N GLY A 89 10.09 22.43 8.91
CA GLY A 89 10.47 23.31 7.80
C GLY A 89 10.65 22.58 6.47
N ARG A 90 10.08 21.37 6.31
CA ARG A 90 10.10 20.61 5.06
C ARG A 90 8.81 20.83 4.25
N PRO A 91 8.87 20.93 2.92
CA PRO A 91 7.67 20.88 2.11
C PRO A 91 7.01 19.49 2.21
N PRO A 92 5.72 19.34 1.84
CA PRO A 92 5.12 18.02 1.69
C PRO A 92 6.00 17.12 0.82
N GLN A 93 6.32 15.92 1.32
CA GLN A 93 7.11 14.93 0.60
C GLN A 93 6.17 13.97 -0.14
N HIS A 94 6.58 13.52 -1.32
CA HIS A 94 5.89 12.48 -2.08
C HIS A 94 6.80 11.27 -2.27
N SER A 95 6.33 10.09 -1.89
CA SER A 95 7.03 8.82 -2.14
C SER A 95 6.52 8.26 -3.47
N PHE A 96 7.36 8.28 -4.50
CA PHE A 96 7.05 7.79 -5.84
C PHE A 96 7.32 6.29 -5.92
N PHE A 97 6.28 5.47 -5.75
CA PHE A 97 6.39 4.02 -5.93
C PHE A 97 6.44 3.69 -7.42
N TYR A 98 7.65 3.48 -7.93
CA TYR A 98 7.92 3.31 -9.36
C TYR A 98 7.95 1.82 -9.75
N PRO A 99 7.24 1.39 -10.81
CA PRO A 99 7.22 0.00 -11.28
C PRO A 99 8.56 -0.46 -11.84
N GLU A 100 9.14 -1.52 -11.25
CA GLU A 100 10.41 -2.12 -11.71
C GLU A 100 10.34 -2.54 -13.18
N GLU A 101 9.23 -3.17 -13.58
CA GLU A 101 9.03 -3.73 -14.91
C GLU A 101 8.82 -2.67 -16.01
N GLU A 102 8.57 -1.41 -15.64
CA GLU A 102 8.48 -0.26 -16.54
C GLU A 102 9.66 0.71 -16.37
N TYR A 103 10.82 0.20 -15.96
CA TYR A 103 12.03 1.00 -15.79
C TYR A 103 12.34 1.83 -17.05
N ALA A 104 12.28 3.16 -16.89
CA ALA A 104 12.63 4.12 -17.92
C ALA A 104 13.60 5.15 -17.32
N PRO A 105 14.88 5.13 -17.71
CA PRO A 105 15.88 6.04 -17.14
C PRO A 105 15.48 7.51 -17.23
N GLU A 106 14.93 7.95 -18.38
CA GLU A 106 14.53 9.34 -18.58
C GLU A 106 13.48 9.82 -17.56
N HIS A 107 12.57 8.93 -17.15
CA HIS A 107 11.53 9.28 -16.18
C HIS A 107 12.09 9.30 -14.77
N LEU A 108 12.90 8.31 -14.41
CA LEU A 108 13.52 8.22 -13.09
C LEU A 108 14.56 9.32 -12.85
N ASP A 109 15.36 9.70 -13.85
CA ASP A 109 16.31 10.81 -13.74
C ASP A 109 15.58 12.11 -13.33
N LYS A 110 14.42 12.39 -13.94
CA LYS A 110 13.58 13.55 -13.60
C LYS A 110 12.99 13.48 -12.18
N LEU A 111 12.58 12.29 -11.74
CA LEU A 111 12.09 12.09 -10.37
C LEU A 111 13.21 12.21 -9.35
N ALA A 112 14.39 11.68 -9.66
CA ALA A 112 15.57 11.75 -8.81
C ALA A 112 15.99 13.21 -8.59
N GLU A 113 15.97 14.04 -9.65
CA GLU A 113 16.19 15.49 -9.52
C GLU A 113 15.14 16.16 -8.61
N LEU A 114 13.85 15.81 -8.76
CA LEU A 114 12.79 16.31 -7.89
C LEU A 114 13.01 15.92 -6.42
N CYS A 115 13.42 14.68 -6.17
CA CYS A 115 13.69 14.16 -4.83
C CYS A 115 14.94 14.81 -4.22
N ALA A 116 16.01 14.98 -5.00
CA ALA A 116 17.23 15.66 -4.59
C ALA A 116 16.99 17.12 -4.18
N ASP A 117 16.00 17.77 -4.80
CA ASP A 117 15.55 19.12 -4.44
C ASP A 117 14.65 19.16 -3.18
N GLY A 118 14.45 18.02 -2.52
CA GLY A 118 13.77 17.90 -1.22
C GLY A 118 12.25 17.84 -1.32
N PHE A 119 11.70 17.32 -2.42
CA PHE A 119 10.25 17.17 -2.62
C PHE A 119 9.74 15.74 -2.48
N GLY A 120 10.59 14.75 -2.27
CA GLY A 120 10.15 13.38 -2.16
C GLY A 120 11.26 12.34 -2.11
N GLU A 121 10.85 11.11 -2.29
CA GLU A 121 11.68 9.90 -2.35
C GLU A 121 11.13 8.95 -3.41
N ILE A 122 11.96 8.02 -3.89
CA ILE A 122 11.56 7.00 -4.86
C ILE A 122 11.54 5.66 -4.14
N GLU A 123 10.45 4.93 -4.28
CA GLU A 123 10.20 3.64 -3.66
C GLU A 123 9.82 2.59 -4.70
N ILE A 124 9.70 1.32 -4.30
CA ILE A 124 9.54 0.21 -5.24
C ILE A 124 8.09 -0.24 -5.35
N HIS A 125 7.65 -0.37 -6.59
CA HIS A 125 6.40 -1.01 -6.97
C HIS A 125 6.70 -2.11 -7.99
N LEU A 126 5.93 -3.20 -7.93
CA LEU A 126 6.09 -4.33 -8.86
C LEU A 126 4.73 -4.96 -9.17
N HIS A 127 4.45 -5.19 -10.46
CA HIS A 127 3.45 -6.14 -10.91
C HIS A 127 4.11 -7.48 -11.27
N HIS A 128 3.70 -8.56 -10.61
CA HIS A 128 4.17 -9.91 -10.93
C HIS A 128 3.05 -10.94 -10.86
N ASP A 129 3.24 -12.09 -11.51
CA ASP A 129 2.27 -13.20 -11.60
C ASP A 129 3.00 -14.53 -11.85
N ASN A 130 2.63 -15.57 -11.11
CA ASN A 130 3.33 -16.88 -11.10
C ASN A 130 4.85 -16.74 -10.92
N ASP A 131 5.28 -15.84 -10.05
CA ASP A 131 6.69 -15.58 -9.81
C ASP A 131 7.37 -16.74 -9.04
N THR A 132 8.70 -16.73 -9.04
CA THR A 132 9.54 -17.65 -8.28
C THR A 132 10.48 -16.85 -7.40
N GLU A 133 10.88 -17.39 -6.25
CA GLU A 133 11.80 -16.67 -5.35
C GLU A 133 13.08 -16.20 -6.06
N ALA A 134 13.62 -17.03 -6.95
CA ALA A 134 14.82 -16.71 -7.70
C ALA A 134 14.63 -15.50 -8.63
N ASN A 135 13.47 -15.42 -9.31
CA ASN A 135 13.17 -14.29 -10.18
C ASN A 135 12.85 -13.04 -9.36
N PHE A 136 12.00 -13.14 -8.34
CA PHE A 136 11.65 -12.02 -7.46
C PHE A 136 12.89 -11.38 -6.83
N ARG A 137 13.78 -12.19 -6.24
CA ARG A 137 15.05 -11.70 -5.65
C ARG A 137 15.91 -11.01 -6.70
N ARG A 138 16.03 -11.57 -7.90
CA ARG A 138 16.82 -10.99 -9.00
C ARG A 138 16.25 -9.64 -9.44
N CYS A 139 14.94 -9.53 -9.64
CA CYS A 139 14.27 -8.30 -10.05
C CYS A 139 14.41 -7.21 -8.99
N ILE A 140 13.98 -7.49 -7.76
CA ILE A 140 14.01 -6.50 -6.68
C ILE A 140 15.44 -6.07 -6.34
N SER A 141 16.39 -7.00 -6.17
CA SER A 141 17.78 -6.62 -5.86
C SER A 141 18.42 -5.82 -7.00
N GLY A 142 18.20 -6.21 -8.26
CA GLY A 142 18.69 -5.48 -9.42
C GLY A 142 18.12 -4.06 -9.51
N PHE A 143 16.83 -3.90 -9.18
CA PHE A 143 16.20 -2.59 -9.16
C PHE A 143 16.65 -1.74 -7.98
N CYS A 144 16.82 -2.31 -6.78
CA CYS A 144 17.45 -1.63 -5.65
C CYS A 144 18.83 -1.08 -6.02
N THR A 145 19.69 -1.91 -6.64
CA THR A 145 21.01 -1.47 -7.13
C THR A 145 20.88 -0.36 -8.16
N THR A 146 19.94 -0.48 -9.11
CA THR A 146 19.72 0.54 -10.14
C THR A 146 19.29 1.88 -9.53
N LEU A 147 18.30 1.86 -8.63
CA LEU A 147 17.80 3.06 -7.96
C LEU A 147 18.91 3.71 -7.11
N HIS A 148 19.68 2.90 -6.39
CA HIS A 148 20.77 3.40 -5.56
C HIS A 148 21.94 3.98 -6.37
N GLU A 149 22.56 3.17 -7.22
CA GLU A 149 23.81 3.53 -7.88
C GLU A 149 23.61 4.55 -9.01
N ARG A 150 22.50 4.48 -9.73
CA ARG A 150 22.26 5.34 -10.90
C ARG A 150 21.46 6.58 -10.58
N HIS A 151 20.46 6.46 -9.71
CA HIS A 151 19.51 7.54 -9.44
C HIS A 151 19.75 8.22 -8.09
N GLY A 152 20.68 7.73 -7.28
CA GLY A 152 20.93 8.26 -5.93
C GLY A 152 19.71 8.12 -5.01
N ALA A 153 18.77 7.24 -5.35
CA ALA A 153 17.61 6.90 -4.54
C ALA A 153 17.95 5.79 -3.55
N LEU A 154 17.01 5.43 -2.67
CA LEU A 154 17.14 4.37 -1.66
C LEU A 154 18.38 4.51 -0.73
N PRO A 155 18.19 4.97 0.52
CA PRO A 155 19.30 5.02 1.45
C PRO A 155 19.80 3.60 1.77
N LEU A 156 21.07 3.49 2.18
CA LEU A 156 21.62 2.24 2.69
C LEU A 156 21.33 2.12 4.18
N ASP A 157 20.95 0.93 4.62
CA ASP A 157 20.94 0.58 6.03
C ASP A 157 22.37 0.70 6.57
N PRO A 158 22.63 1.52 7.61
CA PRO A 158 23.98 1.75 8.12
C PRO A 158 24.61 0.52 8.79
N ALA A 159 23.82 -0.45 9.23
CA ALA A 159 24.28 -1.68 9.86
C ALA A 159 24.57 -2.78 8.83
N THR A 160 23.78 -2.88 7.76
CA THR A 160 23.92 -3.97 6.76
C THR A 160 24.56 -3.52 5.45
N GLY A 161 24.52 -2.23 5.12
CA GLY A 161 24.96 -1.67 3.85
C GLY A 161 24.03 -1.97 2.67
N VAL A 162 22.83 -2.52 2.93
CA VAL A 162 21.85 -2.89 1.91
C VAL A 162 20.90 -1.71 1.65
N PRO A 163 20.53 -1.40 0.39
CA PRO A 163 19.49 -0.42 0.10
C PRO A 163 18.17 -0.76 0.80
N THR A 164 17.57 0.22 1.47
CA THR A 164 16.27 0.08 2.14
C THR A 164 15.18 0.77 1.35
N PHE A 165 14.01 0.14 1.29
CA PHE A 165 12.88 0.62 0.49
C PHE A 165 11.52 0.29 1.14
N ALA A 166 10.49 1.02 0.74
CA ALA A 166 9.10 0.67 0.92
C ALA A 166 8.56 -0.01 -0.34
N PHE A 167 7.57 -0.89 -0.15
CA PHE A 167 6.97 -1.66 -1.24
C PHE A 167 5.47 -1.39 -1.41
N ILE A 168 5.03 -1.40 -2.66
CA ILE A 168 3.64 -1.63 -3.02
C ILE A 168 3.56 -2.76 -4.04
N HIS A 169 2.66 -3.71 -3.76
CA HIS A 169 2.30 -4.74 -4.71
C HIS A 169 1.30 -4.19 -5.74
N GLY A 170 1.70 -4.08 -7.01
CA GLY A 170 0.92 -3.43 -8.06
C GLY A 170 -0.45 -4.06 -8.34
N ASN A 171 -0.53 -5.39 -8.23
CA ASN A 171 -1.79 -6.12 -8.37
C ASN A 171 -2.65 -6.15 -7.09
N TRP A 172 -2.22 -5.51 -6.01
CA TRP A 172 -2.81 -5.62 -4.68
C TRP A 172 -2.84 -7.04 -4.09
N CYS A 173 -1.94 -7.91 -4.53
CA CYS A 173 -1.96 -9.35 -4.25
C CYS A 173 -0.82 -9.81 -3.34
N LEU A 174 -0.32 -8.91 -2.48
CA LEU A 174 0.75 -9.18 -1.52
C LEU A 174 0.59 -10.55 -0.89
N ASP A 175 1.69 -11.30 -0.85
CA ASP A 175 1.81 -12.62 -0.26
C ASP A 175 0.72 -13.58 -0.79
N ASN A 176 0.66 -13.66 -2.13
CA ASN A 176 -0.22 -14.53 -2.91
C ASN A 176 -1.70 -14.53 -2.46
N SER A 177 -2.21 -13.36 -2.10
CA SER A 177 -3.46 -13.24 -1.32
C SER A 177 -4.75 -13.49 -2.09
N ARG A 178 -4.67 -13.77 -3.39
CA ARG A 178 -5.83 -14.19 -4.20
C ARG A 178 -6.07 -15.69 -4.06
N ALA A 179 -7.34 -16.09 -4.00
CA ALA A 179 -7.71 -17.49 -3.88
C ALA A 179 -7.34 -18.34 -5.12
N ASP A 180 -7.15 -17.72 -6.29
CA ASP A 180 -6.74 -18.39 -7.53
C ASP A 180 -5.23 -18.47 -7.74
N GLY A 181 -4.42 -17.95 -6.80
CA GLY A 181 -2.96 -17.93 -6.88
C GLY A 181 -2.41 -17.02 -7.99
N ARG A 182 -3.24 -16.16 -8.59
CA ARG A 182 -2.83 -15.24 -9.65
C ARG A 182 -2.26 -13.94 -9.07
N TRP A 183 -1.51 -13.25 -9.91
CA TRP A 183 -1.01 -11.90 -9.72
C TRP A 183 -0.02 -11.73 -8.55
N CYS A 184 0.62 -12.83 -8.16
CA CYS A 184 1.79 -12.87 -7.28
C CYS A 184 2.55 -14.19 -7.57
N GLY A 185 2.27 -15.26 -6.81
CA GLY A 185 2.89 -16.59 -6.95
C GLY A 185 3.81 -17.00 -5.79
N LEU A 186 3.96 -16.16 -4.77
CA LEU A 186 4.88 -16.36 -3.65
C LEU A 186 4.12 -16.31 -2.31
N ASP A 187 4.08 -17.44 -1.60
CA ASP A 187 3.50 -17.56 -0.25
C ASP A 187 4.49 -17.13 0.86
N ASN A 188 5.69 -16.67 0.50
CA ASN A 188 6.71 -16.17 1.41
C ASN A 188 7.19 -14.76 1.04
N GLU A 189 6.35 -13.98 0.38
CA GLU A 189 6.73 -12.68 -0.18
C GLU A 189 7.21 -11.71 0.91
N LEU A 190 6.67 -11.76 2.14
CA LEU A 190 7.07 -10.85 3.21
C LEU A 190 8.48 -11.15 3.70
N ILE A 191 8.84 -12.43 3.82
CA ILE A 191 10.21 -12.87 4.14
C ILE A 191 11.18 -12.36 3.08
N LEU A 192 10.84 -12.56 1.79
CA LEU A 192 11.68 -12.13 0.68
C LEU A 192 11.88 -10.61 0.70
N LEU A 193 10.80 -9.84 0.84
CA LEU A 193 10.83 -8.39 0.92
C LEU A 193 11.74 -7.92 2.06
N ARG A 194 11.58 -8.47 3.28
CA ARG A 194 12.42 -8.14 4.44
C ARG A 194 13.89 -8.40 4.16
N GLU A 195 14.22 -9.59 3.64
CA GLU A 195 15.61 -9.97 3.35
C GLU A 195 16.26 -9.10 2.28
N LEU A 196 15.46 -8.51 1.39
CA LEU A 196 15.92 -7.62 0.33
C LEU A 196 16.05 -6.16 0.79
N GLY A 197 15.63 -5.82 2.02
CA GLY A 197 15.73 -4.47 2.58
C GLY A 197 14.40 -3.70 2.65
N CYS A 198 13.27 -4.36 2.40
CA CYS A 198 11.96 -3.73 2.53
C CYS A 198 11.63 -3.45 4.01
N TYR A 199 11.31 -2.20 4.35
CA TYR A 199 10.97 -1.83 5.72
C TYR A 199 9.46 -1.74 5.98
N ALA A 200 8.64 -1.53 4.95
CA ALA A 200 7.19 -1.47 5.07
C ALA A 200 6.47 -1.72 3.74
N ASP A 201 5.27 -2.29 3.84
CA ASP A 201 4.31 -2.41 2.75
C ASP A 201 3.19 -1.37 2.85
N PHE A 202 2.77 -0.85 1.71
CA PHE A 202 1.69 0.12 1.56
C PHE A 202 0.60 -0.32 0.57
N THR A 203 0.45 -1.63 0.35
CA THR A 203 -0.49 -2.20 -0.63
C THR A 203 -1.96 -1.96 -0.27
N LEU A 204 -2.27 -1.76 1.01
CA LEU A 204 -3.64 -1.69 1.51
C LEU A 204 -4.15 -0.25 1.66
N PRO A 205 -5.47 -0.02 1.53
CA PRO A 205 -6.53 -1.00 1.32
C PRO A 205 -6.67 -1.44 -0.14
N SER A 206 -7.09 -2.68 -0.35
CA SER A 206 -7.44 -3.23 -1.66
C SER A 206 -8.94 -3.51 -1.82
N ALA A 207 -9.76 -3.17 -0.82
CA ALA A 207 -11.21 -3.31 -0.89
C ALA A 207 -11.78 -2.59 -2.15
N PRO A 208 -12.70 -3.22 -2.90
CA PRO A 208 -13.49 -4.40 -2.55
C PRO A 208 -12.87 -5.74 -2.98
N SER A 209 -11.58 -5.80 -3.35
CA SER A 209 -10.88 -7.04 -3.71
C SER A 209 -10.94 -8.08 -2.58
N GLU A 210 -10.85 -9.36 -2.95
CA GLU A 210 -10.70 -10.47 -1.99
C GLU A 210 -9.33 -10.45 -1.29
N THR A 211 -8.35 -9.77 -1.89
CA THR A 211 -7.01 -9.59 -1.32
C THR A 211 -7.02 -8.70 -0.08
N GLN A 212 -8.10 -7.93 0.15
CA GLN A 212 -8.25 -7.09 1.33
C GLN A 212 -8.11 -7.92 2.60
N THR A 213 -7.38 -7.40 3.57
CA THR A 213 -7.19 -8.03 4.88
C THR A 213 -8.35 -7.79 5.84
N SER A 214 -8.50 -8.67 6.82
CA SER A 214 -9.44 -8.52 7.92
C SER A 214 -9.01 -7.43 8.91
N THR A 215 -7.71 -7.18 9.01
CA THR A 215 -7.13 -6.09 9.81
C THR A 215 -7.21 -4.76 9.05
N VAL A 216 -7.84 -3.75 9.63
CA VAL A 216 -8.03 -2.43 8.99
C VAL A 216 -7.85 -1.30 9.99
N ASN A 217 -7.56 -0.10 9.48
CA ASN A 217 -7.46 1.15 10.25
C ASN A 217 -6.50 1.06 11.46
N ARG A 218 -5.39 0.35 11.28
CA ARG A 218 -4.27 0.24 12.22
C ARG A 218 -3.02 -0.15 11.44
N ILE A 219 -1.85 0.17 11.99
CA ILE A 219 -0.56 -0.33 11.48
C ILE A 219 -0.20 -1.58 12.28
N TRP A 220 0.29 -2.64 11.62
CA TRP A 220 0.71 -3.87 12.29
C TRP A 220 1.98 -4.43 11.68
N TYR A 221 2.69 -5.23 12.47
CA TYR A 221 3.74 -6.12 11.99
C TYR A 221 3.13 -7.47 11.65
N ALA A 222 3.30 -7.92 10.41
CA ALA A 222 2.92 -9.25 9.93
C ALA A 222 4.12 -10.20 10.04
N GLU A 223 3.84 -11.45 10.38
CA GLU A 223 4.80 -12.56 10.35
C GLU A 223 4.34 -13.54 9.28
N ASP A 224 5.26 -13.94 8.43
CA ASP A 224 4.99 -14.75 7.25
C ASP A 224 4.90 -16.24 7.60
N ASP A 225 4.02 -16.96 6.92
CA ASP A 225 3.99 -18.43 6.90
C ASP A 225 4.33 -18.89 5.48
N PRO A 226 5.57 -19.34 5.21
CA PRO A 226 6.02 -19.64 3.84
C PRO A 226 5.26 -20.82 3.18
N LEU A 227 4.34 -21.46 3.90
CA LEU A 227 3.47 -22.54 3.41
C LEU A 227 2.03 -22.08 3.19
N ARG A 228 1.72 -20.79 3.41
CA ARG A 228 0.36 -20.24 3.30
C ARG A 228 0.38 -18.81 2.80
N SER A 229 -0.47 -18.53 1.83
CA SER A 229 -0.70 -17.15 1.41
C SER A 229 -1.42 -16.29 2.45
N LYS A 230 -1.32 -14.97 2.24
CA LYS A 230 -2.03 -13.90 2.94
C LYS A 230 -1.72 -13.84 4.44
N SER A 231 -0.49 -14.15 4.82
CA SER A 231 0.08 -13.98 6.16
C SER A 231 -0.11 -12.56 6.69
N HIS A 232 -0.09 -11.55 5.79
CA HIS A 232 -0.35 -10.15 6.14
C HIS A 232 -1.80 -9.83 6.57
N ASP A 233 -2.76 -10.78 6.54
CA ASP A 233 -4.15 -10.57 6.98
C ASP A 233 -4.27 -10.03 8.42
N LYS A 234 -3.33 -10.43 9.28
CA LYS A 234 -3.27 -10.10 10.70
C LYS A 234 -1.82 -9.87 11.14
N GLY A 235 -1.69 -9.36 12.34
CA GLY A 235 -0.39 -9.25 12.98
C GLY A 235 -0.43 -8.49 14.30
N VAL A 236 0.76 -8.20 14.81
CA VAL A 236 0.95 -7.47 16.07
C VAL A 236 0.79 -5.98 15.80
N THR A 237 -0.18 -5.34 16.47
CA THR A 237 -0.40 -3.89 16.29
C THR A 237 0.84 -3.09 16.72
N VAL A 238 1.29 -2.18 15.85
CA VAL A 238 2.39 -1.27 16.13
C VAL A 238 2.01 -0.33 17.28
N ARG A 239 2.96 -0.08 18.19
CA ARG A 239 2.77 0.77 19.36
C ARG A 239 3.96 1.72 19.54
N VAL A 240 3.68 2.92 20.03
CA VAL A 240 4.71 3.87 20.46
C VAL A 240 5.58 3.22 21.55
N GLY A 241 6.89 3.24 21.37
CA GLY A 241 7.85 2.59 22.27
C GLY A 241 7.84 1.06 22.23
N GLY A 242 7.13 0.45 21.27
CA GLY A 242 7.18 -0.99 21.03
C GLY A 242 8.40 -1.40 20.21
N SER A 243 8.65 -2.71 20.14
CA SER A 243 9.70 -3.30 19.30
C SER A 243 9.12 -3.80 17.98
N PRO A 244 9.90 -3.76 16.88
CA PRO A 244 9.60 -4.51 15.67
C PRO A 244 9.42 -6.01 15.95
N SER A 245 8.61 -6.69 15.14
CA SER A 245 8.36 -8.13 15.22
C SER A 245 7.99 -8.67 13.84
N GLY A 246 8.00 -9.98 13.65
CA GLY A 246 7.63 -10.61 12.38
C GLY A 246 8.56 -10.21 11.24
N ASP A 247 8.00 -10.13 10.03
CA ASP A 247 8.74 -9.95 8.80
C ASP A 247 8.55 -8.55 8.20
N LEU A 248 7.33 -8.04 8.17
CA LEU A 248 7.04 -6.78 7.49
C LEU A 248 6.01 -5.93 8.23
N MET A 249 6.26 -4.62 8.29
CA MET A 249 5.28 -3.66 8.78
C MET A 249 4.30 -3.32 7.66
N ILE A 250 3.00 -3.47 7.94
CA ILE A 250 1.93 -3.15 7.00
C ILE A 250 1.31 -1.81 7.41
N ILE A 251 1.39 -0.83 6.50
CA ILE A 251 0.85 0.52 6.69
C ILE A 251 -0.33 0.70 5.73
N PRO A 252 -1.57 0.40 6.16
CA PRO A 252 -2.74 0.58 5.31
C PRO A 252 -3.22 2.04 5.31
N GLY A 253 -3.85 2.44 4.21
CA GLY A 253 -4.77 3.57 4.19
C GLY A 253 -6.04 3.32 5.02
N PRO A 254 -6.83 4.38 5.29
CA PRO A 254 -8.12 4.24 5.97
C PRO A 254 -9.10 3.43 5.11
N LEU A 255 -9.92 2.60 5.75
CA LEU A 255 -11.02 1.87 5.12
C LEU A 255 -12.30 2.03 5.92
N ALA A 256 -13.32 2.62 5.32
CA ALA A 256 -14.56 3.03 5.96
C ALA A 256 -15.80 2.90 5.08
N LEU A 257 -16.96 3.06 5.72
CA LEU A 257 -18.24 3.19 5.05
C LEU A 257 -18.60 4.67 4.89
N ASN A 258 -18.66 5.15 3.65
CA ASN A 258 -19.15 6.48 3.36
C ASN A 258 -20.69 6.49 3.32
N TRP A 259 -21.29 6.87 4.44
CA TRP A 259 -22.73 7.05 4.58
C TRP A 259 -23.28 8.31 3.91
N LYS A 260 -22.43 9.27 3.48
CA LYS A 260 -22.87 10.43 2.71
C LYS A 260 -23.11 10.06 1.24
N LYS A 261 -22.38 9.08 0.72
CA LYS A 261 -22.56 8.54 -0.64
C LYS A 261 -23.18 7.15 -0.57
N ARG A 262 -24.49 7.06 -0.84
CA ARG A 262 -25.21 5.78 -0.79
C ARG A 262 -25.69 5.34 -2.17
N LYS A 263 -25.47 4.09 -2.54
CA LYS A 263 -26.13 3.47 -3.70
C LYS A 263 -27.61 3.28 -3.35
N PHE A 264 -28.49 3.76 -4.22
CA PHE A 264 -29.95 3.74 -4.02
C PHE A 264 -30.43 4.36 -2.68
N GLY A 265 -29.65 5.26 -2.08
CA GLY A 265 -29.99 5.89 -0.79
C GLY A 265 -29.81 5.01 0.45
N LEU A 266 -29.45 3.73 0.29
CA LEU A 266 -29.43 2.75 1.39
C LEU A 266 -28.03 2.17 1.66
N ILE A 267 -27.29 1.81 0.61
CA ILE A 267 -26.03 1.06 0.76
C ILE A 267 -24.85 2.03 0.73
N PRO A 268 -24.06 2.18 1.82
CA PRO A 268 -22.92 3.08 1.82
C PRO A 268 -21.85 2.64 0.81
N ARG A 269 -21.13 3.61 0.25
CA ARG A 269 -19.91 3.32 -0.54
C ARG A 269 -18.78 2.92 0.41
N ILE A 270 -17.80 2.22 -0.15
CA ILE A 270 -16.52 1.94 0.50
C ILE A 270 -15.60 3.09 0.10
N GLU A 271 -14.89 3.67 1.07
CA GLU A 271 -13.84 4.70 0.90
C GLU A 271 -12.68 4.41 1.83
#